data_AF-M2QEW2-F1
#
_entry.id   AF-M2QEW2-F1
#
_cell.length_a   1.000
_cell.length_b   1.000
_cell.length_c   1.000
_cell.angle_alpha   90.00
_cell.angle_beta   90.00
_cell.angle_gamma   90.00
#
_symmetry.space_group_name_H-M   'P 1'
#
loop_
_entity.id
_entity.type
_entity.pdbx_description
1 polymer ?
#
loop_
_entity_poly.entity_id
_entity_poly.type
_entity_poly.pdbx_seq_one_letter_code
_entity_poly.pdbx_strand_id
1 'polypeptide(L)'
;MFKKLAIVASLAASVAAHATFQELWVNGVDMGSACVRMPLSNSPVTDVTSDIQSQDLACNVNATPSDGVCSINPGDQVTVEMHQQPGDRSCATQAIGGDHYGPINIYLAKVADATSAVGYEQSWFKVNEMGLPSDNPDYWATEDNCGHYTFTVPEDIEPGNYLIRSEVIALHVASSVGGAQFYMSCFQVNVGGSGTVLPSGVSFPGAYSATDPGILINIYQQLDTYAIPGPSPYAFSSPSVASTAWPTTATWNTALQPSTVPTALPTGSGAAPPAQPTTAPAGPTTTAKAPTTTAAPPTPTSSASGATQTQYGQCGGTGFTGPTVCESGFSCVAVSPPYYYQCQ
;
A
#
# COMPACT_ATOMS: atom_id res chain seq x y z
N MET A 1 29.38 -11.22 58.96
CA MET A 1 29.57 -11.35 57.50
C MET A 1 28.19 -11.43 56.85
N PHE A 2 27.64 -10.30 56.38
CA PHE A 2 26.40 -10.29 55.60
C PHE A 2 26.76 -10.02 54.13
N LYS A 3 26.67 -11.05 53.29
CA LYS A 3 26.82 -10.92 51.84
C LYS A 3 25.53 -10.30 51.28
N LYS A 4 25.59 -9.05 50.83
CA LYS A 4 24.53 -8.44 50.01
C LYS A 4 24.71 -8.93 48.59
N LEU A 5 23.76 -9.73 48.10
CA LEU A 5 23.66 -10.10 46.70
C LEU A 5 22.90 -8.96 45.98
N ALA A 6 23.61 -8.18 45.16
CA ALA A 6 22.98 -7.17 44.31
C ALA A 6 22.41 -7.88 43.08
N ILE A 7 21.08 -7.86 42.93
CA ILE A 7 20.40 -8.28 41.70
C ILE A 7 20.42 -7.08 40.77
N VAL A 8 21.22 -7.15 39.71
CA VAL A 8 21.16 -6.18 38.60
C VAL A 8 20.03 -6.64 37.68
N ALA A 9 18.89 -5.96 37.75
CA ALA A 9 17.84 -6.12 36.75
C ALA A 9 18.28 -5.41 35.48
N SER A 10 18.66 -6.18 34.45
CA SER A 10 18.84 -5.66 33.10
C SER A 10 17.47 -5.28 32.56
N LEU A 11 17.13 -3.99 32.54
CA LEU A 11 16.02 -3.50 31.71
C LEU A 11 16.47 -3.66 30.25
N ALA A 12 15.94 -4.67 29.57
CA ALA A 12 15.94 -4.67 28.12
C ALA A 12 14.99 -3.56 27.68
N ALA A 13 15.54 -2.42 27.26
CA ALA A 13 14.77 -1.46 26.47
C ALA A 13 14.46 -2.15 25.13
N SER A 14 13.23 -2.63 24.96
CA SER A 14 12.74 -3.05 23.66
C SER A 14 12.53 -1.77 22.84
N VAL A 15 13.48 -1.44 21.97
CA VAL A 15 13.24 -0.45 20.92
C VAL A 15 12.29 -1.07 19.91
N ALA A 16 11.00 -0.74 20.01
CA ALA A 16 10.09 -0.98 18.91
C ALA A 16 10.34 0.12 17.87
N ALA A 17 10.68 -0.30 16.66
CA ALA A 17 11.08 0.59 15.56
C ALA A 17 10.19 0.41 14.32
N HIS A 18 9.38 -0.64 14.33
CA HIS A 18 8.42 -1.01 13.29
C HIS A 18 7.07 -0.36 13.55
N ALA A 19 6.34 0.01 12.50
CA ALA A 19 5.08 0.72 12.64
C ALA A 19 4.09 0.41 11.51
N THR A 20 2.83 0.73 11.74
CA THR A 20 1.72 0.50 10.79
C THR A 20 0.88 1.75 10.70
N PHE A 21 0.50 2.16 9.49
CA PHE A 21 -0.57 3.15 9.30
C PHE A 21 -1.91 2.49 9.63
N GLN A 22 -2.57 2.94 10.69
CA GLN A 22 -3.69 2.23 11.28
C GLN A 22 -4.96 3.07 11.48
N GLU A 23 -4.88 4.40 11.38
CA GLU A 23 -6.07 5.26 11.44
C GLU A 23 -6.13 6.35 10.38
N LEU A 24 -7.34 6.80 10.11
CA LEU A 24 -7.66 7.90 9.20
C LEU A 24 -8.46 8.98 9.93
N TRP A 25 -8.20 10.22 9.56
CA TRP A 25 -8.97 11.39 9.97
C TRP A 25 -9.44 12.18 8.76
N VAL A 26 -10.64 12.74 8.84
CA VAL A 26 -11.18 13.63 7.81
C VAL A 26 -11.63 14.93 8.47
N ASN A 27 -11.01 16.05 8.10
CA ASN A 27 -11.26 17.37 8.70
C ASN A 27 -11.20 17.37 10.24
N GLY A 28 -10.26 16.60 10.81
CA GLY A 28 -10.08 16.45 12.25
C GLY A 28 -11.07 15.50 12.94
N VAL A 29 -11.97 14.85 12.19
CA VAL A 29 -12.87 13.80 12.70
C VAL A 29 -12.19 12.44 12.60
N ASP A 30 -12.19 11.69 13.71
CA ASP A 30 -11.62 10.34 13.77
C ASP A 30 -12.44 9.41 12.91
N MET A 31 -11.81 8.59 12.10
CA MET A 31 -12.47 7.46 11.46
C MET A 31 -11.99 6.15 12.06
N GLY A 32 -11.03 6.19 12.98
CA GLY A 32 -10.34 5.04 13.53
C GLY A 32 -9.76 4.18 12.42
N SER A 33 -9.78 2.87 12.64
CA SER A 33 -9.35 1.87 11.68
C SER A 33 -10.44 1.46 10.67
N ALA A 34 -11.59 2.16 10.65
CA ALA A 34 -12.80 1.73 9.94
C ALA A 34 -12.61 1.47 8.45
N CYS A 35 -11.72 2.22 7.80
CA CYS A 35 -11.47 2.13 6.37
C CYS A 35 -10.06 1.66 6.05
N VAL A 36 -9.32 1.13 7.02
CA VAL A 36 -7.92 0.73 6.82
C VAL A 36 -7.85 -0.74 6.48
N ARG A 37 -7.10 -1.07 5.43
CA ARG A 37 -6.69 -2.43 5.15
C ARG A 37 -5.49 -2.76 6.03
N MET A 38 -5.79 -3.17 7.25
CA MET A 38 -4.77 -3.41 8.26
C MET A 38 -3.83 -4.55 7.85
N PRO A 39 -2.51 -4.29 7.77
CA PRO A 39 -1.52 -5.36 7.66
C PRO A 39 -1.55 -6.27 8.89
N LEU A 40 -1.22 -7.56 8.72
CA LEU A 40 -1.17 -8.53 9.82
C LEU A 40 0.02 -8.31 10.77
N SER A 41 1.04 -7.59 10.31
CA SER A 41 2.29 -7.32 11.00
C SER A 41 2.72 -5.88 10.74
N ASN A 42 3.51 -5.33 11.66
CA ASN A 42 4.22 -4.06 11.47
C ASN A 42 5.60 -4.25 10.81
N SER A 43 5.95 -5.47 10.37
CA SER A 43 7.16 -5.73 9.58
C SER A 43 7.14 -4.97 8.25
N PRO A 44 8.30 -4.50 7.75
CA PRO A 44 8.34 -3.79 6.48
C PRO A 44 8.26 -4.76 5.32
N VAL A 45 7.76 -4.27 4.20
CA VAL A 45 8.11 -4.81 2.88
C VAL A 45 9.52 -4.33 2.55
N THR A 46 10.35 -5.14 1.91
CA THR A 46 11.71 -4.75 1.48
C THR A 46 11.97 -5.00 0.00
N ASP A 47 11.13 -5.81 -0.65
CA ASP A 47 11.24 -6.13 -2.07
C ASP A 47 10.47 -5.10 -2.91
N VAL A 48 11.18 -4.47 -3.85
CA VAL A 48 10.61 -3.51 -4.82
C VAL A 48 10.64 -4.01 -6.25
N THR A 49 10.98 -5.29 -6.47
CA THR A 49 11.09 -5.88 -7.81
C THR A 49 9.72 -6.18 -8.40
N SER A 50 9.58 -7.10 -9.36
CA SER A 50 8.29 -7.44 -9.99
C SER A 50 7.84 -8.87 -9.68
N ASP A 51 8.35 -9.44 -8.58
CA ASP A 51 8.01 -10.78 -8.13
C ASP A 51 6.74 -10.80 -7.25
N ILE A 52 6.31 -11.96 -6.78
CA ILE A 52 5.07 -12.06 -5.99
C ILE A 52 5.16 -11.36 -4.61
N GLN A 53 6.36 -11.20 -4.06
CA GLN A 53 6.58 -10.46 -2.81
C GLN A 53 6.50 -8.95 -3.06
N SER A 54 6.89 -8.48 -4.24
CA SER A 54 6.74 -7.08 -4.63
C SER A 54 5.29 -6.64 -4.83
N GLN A 55 4.33 -7.57 -4.96
CA GLN A 55 2.90 -7.24 -4.97
C GLN A 55 2.46 -6.62 -3.64
N ASP A 56 3.15 -6.98 -2.55
CA ASP A 56 2.91 -6.42 -1.22
C ASP A 56 3.29 -4.94 -1.17
N LEU A 57 4.10 -4.42 -2.10
CA LEU A 57 4.49 -3.01 -2.14
C LEU A 57 3.27 -2.07 -2.35
N ALA A 58 2.18 -2.54 -2.95
CA ALA A 58 1.00 -1.72 -3.17
C ALA A 58 0.24 -1.43 -1.87
N CYS A 59 -0.14 -2.48 -1.12
CA CYS A 59 -1.02 -2.35 0.05
C CYS A 59 -0.57 -3.14 1.28
N ASN A 60 0.70 -3.58 1.32
CA ASN A 60 1.31 -4.44 2.33
C ASN A 60 0.89 -5.92 2.27
N VAL A 61 1.65 -6.77 2.97
CA VAL A 61 1.53 -8.22 3.01
C VAL A 61 0.21 -8.63 3.67
N ASN A 62 -0.59 -9.41 2.94
CA ASN A 62 -1.87 -9.96 3.43
C ASN A 62 -2.81 -8.90 4.05
N ALA A 63 -2.76 -7.65 3.57
CA ALA A 63 -3.66 -6.61 4.04
C ALA A 63 -5.11 -6.98 3.70
N THR A 64 -5.91 -7.20 4.75
CA THR A 64 -7.31 -7.62 4.56
C THR A 64 -8.15 -6.40 4.25
N PRO A 65 -9.00 -6.43 3.20
CA PRO A 65 -9.96 -5.35 2.97
C PRO A 65 -10.81 -5.07 4.21
N SER A 66 -11.11 -3.81 4.46
CA SER A 66 -12.11 -3.45 5.48
C SER A 66 -13.50 -3.55 4.87
N ASP A 67 -14.53 -3.78 5.69
CA ASP A 67 -15.92 -3.60 5.25
C ASP A 67 -16.30 -2.11 5.17
N GLY A 68 -15.52 -1.22 5.82
CA GLY A 68 -15.79 0.21 5.86
C GLY A 68 -15.16 1.00 4.71
N VAL A 69 -15.88 2.02 4.25
CA VAL A 69 -15.42 2.99 3.26
C VAL A 69 -15.65 4.41 3.81
N CYS A 70 -14.58 5.17 4.01
CA CYS A 70 -14.66 6.52 4.55
C CYS A 70 -15.02 7.52 3.43
N SER A 71 -15.99 8.39 3.67
CA SER A 71 -16.33 9.45 2.71
C SER A 71 -15.36 10.62 2.84
N ILE A 72 -14.83 11.09 1.72
CA ILE A 72 -13.99 12.30 1.63
C ILE A 72 -14.48 13.15 0.45
N ASN A 73 -14.26 14.44 0.49
CA ASN A 73 -14.57 15.37 -0.59
C ASN A 73 -13.29 16.07 -1.07
N PRO A 74 -13.27 16.54 -2.33
CA PRO A 74 -12.25 17.48 -2.79
C PRO A 74 -12.09 18.64 -1.81
N GLY A 75 -10.85 19.00 -1.49
CA GLY A 75 -10.51 20.03 -0.50
C GLY A 75 -10.49 19.57 0.97
N ASP A 76 -10.97 18.37 1.30
CA ASP A 76 -10.90 17.86 2.67
C ASP A 76 -9.44 17.67 3.11
N GLN A 77 -9.17 17.95 4.38
CA GLN A 77 -7.92 17.63 5.06
C GLN A 77 -7.99 16.19 5.56
N VAL A 78 -7.29 15.28 4.89
CA VAL A 78 -7.21 13.86 5.27
C VAL A 78 -5.89 13.63 6.00
N THR A 79 -5.97 13.08 7.21
CA THR A 79 -4.77 12.73 7.99
C THR A 79 -4.68 11.23 8.15
N VAL A 80 -3.53 10.67 7.82
CA VAL A 80 -3.21 9.26 8.09
C VAL A 80 -2.34 9.18 9.33
N GLU A 81 -2.58 8.15 10.14
CA GLU A 81 -1.95 8.00 11.44
C GLU A 81 -1.25 6.64 11.54
N MET A 82 -0.01 6.66 12.03
CA MET A 82 0.83 5.49 12.21
C MET A 82 1.31 5.36 13.64
N HIS A 83 1.40 4.12 14.14
CA HIS A 83 2.00 3.80 15.44
C HIS A 83 2.75 2.48 15.42
N GLN A 84 3.60 2.29 16.45
CA GLN A 84 4.49 1.13 16.50
C GLN A 84 3.76 -0.18 16.76
N GLN A 85 2.71 -0.14 17.58
CA GLN A 85 2.00 -1.33 18.04
C GLN A 85 0.54 -1.28 17.57
N PRO A 86 -0.06 -2.43 17.20
CA PRO A 86 -1.46 -2.47 16.80
C PRO A 86 -2.39 -1.85 17.85
N GLY A 87 -3.10 -0.80 17.46
CA GLY A 87 -4.07 -0.09 18.30
C GLY A 87 -3.46 0.84 19.36
N ASP A 88 -2.14 1.02 19.38
CA ASP A 88 -1.50 2.08 20.15
C ASP A 88 -1.74 3.42 19.44
N ARG A 89 -2.08 4.48 20.18
CA ARG A 89 -2.26 5.85 19.65
C ARG A 89 -1.51 6.89 20.47
N SER A 90 -0.56 6.44 21.27
CA SER A 90 0.13 7.28 22.24
C SER A 90 1.19 8.15 21.57
N CYS A 91 1.06 9.47 21.73
CA CYS A 91 2.15 10.40 21.40
C CYS A 91 3.28 10.42 22.46
N ALA A 92 3.24 9.55 23.48
CA ALA A 92 4.31 9.46 24.47
C ALA A 92 5.57 8.77 23.90
N THR A 93 5.43 8.08 22.77
CA THR A 93 6.50 7.40 22.03
C THR A 93 6.49 7.85 20.57
N GLN A 94 7.61 7.70 19.89
CA GLN A 94 7.67 7.95 18.44
C GLN A 94 6.72 7.01 17.71
N ALA A 95 6.01 7.52 16.70
CA ALA A 95 5.11 6.71 15.87
C ALA A 95 5.86 5.61 15.11
N ILE A 96 7.03 5.95 14.56
CA ILE A 96 8.03 5.02 14.07
C ILE A 96 9.35 5.39 14.74
N GLY A 97 9.83 4.51 15.62
CA GLY A 97 10.98 4.78 16.50
C GLY A 97 12.30 4.27 15.91
N GLY A 98 13.37 4.40 16.71
CA GLY A 98 14.66 3.77 16.38
C GLY A 98 15.29 4.31 15.10
N ASP A 99 15.30 5.63 14.94
CA ASP A 99 15.96 6.34 13.85
C ASP A 99 15.49 5.91 12.44
N HIS A 100 14.21 5.52 12.31
CA HIS A 100 13.57 5.20 11.03
C HIS A 100 13.28 6.47 10.21
N TYR A 101 14.35 7.17 9.88
CA TYR A 101 14.37 8.37 9.08
C TYR A 101 14.04 8.08 7.62
N GLY A 102 13.22 8.95 7.03
CA GLY A 102 12.91 8.88 5.61
C GLY A 102 11.65 9.65 5.22
N PRO A 103 11.18 9.47 3.97
CA PRO A 103 10.04 10.19 3.45
C PRO A 103 8.70 9.60 3.88
N ILE A 104 7.66 10.42 3.71
CA ILE A 104 6.26 10.02 3.65
C ILE A 104 5.75 10.26 2.22
N ASN A 105 5.03 9.30 1.64
CA ASN A 105 4.38 9.41 0.34
C ASN A 105 2.90 9.05 0.43
N ILE A 106 2.04 9.82 -0.23
CA ILE A 106 0.60 9.57 -0.33
C ILE A 106 0.21 9.42 -1.80
N TYR A 107 -0.40 8.28 -2.13
CA TYR A 107 -0.92 7.99 -3.46
C TYR A 107 -2.41 7.73 -3.41
N LEU A 108 -3.11 8.05 -4.49
CA LEU A 108 -4.48 7.64 -4.74
C LEU A 108 -4.55 6.71 -5.95
N ALA A 109 -5.47 5.77 -5.92
CA ALA A 109 -5.85 4.98 -7.08
C ALA A 109 -7.38 4.94 -7.19
N LYS A 110 -7.92 5.35 -8.35
CA LYS A 110 -9.34 5.17 -8.64
C LYS A 110 -9.62 3.69 -8.82
N VAL A 111 -10.69 3.21 -8.17
CA VAL A 111 -11.10 1.81 -8.26
C VAL A 111 -12.59 1.68 -8.54
N ALA A 112 -13.01 0.51 -9.04
CA ALA A 112 -14.43 0.20 -9.18
C ALA A 112 -15.10 0.08 -7.80
N ASP A 113 -14.47 -0.66 -6.89
CA ASP A 113 -14.95 -0.93 -5.54
C ASP A 113 -13.78 -0.94 -4.55
N ALA A 114 -13.82 -0.04 -3.57
CA ALA A 114 -12.75 0.11 -2.58
C ALA A 114 -12.67 -1.08 -1.61
N THR A 115 -13.72 -1.88 -1.48
CA THR A 115 -13.75 -3.05 -0.57
C THR A 115 -13.20 -4.33 -1.21
N SER A 116 -13.02 -4.35 -2.53
CA SER A 116 -12.58 -5.55 -3.26
C SER A 116 -11.40 -5.32 -4.20
N ALA A 117 -11.04 -4.07 -4.51
CA ALA A 117 -9.93 -3.78 -5.42
C ALA A 117 -8.59 -4.34 -4.93
N VAL A 118 -7.83 -4.94 -5.84
CA VAL A 118 -6.50 -5.50 -5.54
C VAL A 118 -5.43 -4.44 -5.83
N GLY A 119 -4.64 -4.05 -4.82
CA GLY A 119 -3.78 -2.86 -4.87
C GLY A 119 -2.78 -2.86 -6.03
N TYR A 120 -2.11 -3.98 -6.29
CA TYR A 120 -1.08 -4.08 -7.33
C TYR A 120 -1.64 -4.08 -8.76
N GLU A 121 -2.95 -4.22 -8.92
CA GLU A 121 -3.65 -4.12 -10.21
C GLU A 121 -4.08 -2.68 -10.54
N GLN A 122 -3.89 -1.74 -9.59
CA GLN A 122 -4.38 -0.38 -9.73
C GLN A 122 -3.31 0.57 -10.32
N SER A 123 -3.79 1.66 -10.90
CA SER A 123 -2.97 2.78 -11.38
C SER A 123 -2.93 3.87 -10.30
N TRP A 124 -1.74 4.12 -9.76
CA TRP A 124 -1.51 4.98 -8.61
C TRP A 124 -0.94 6.33 -9.04
N PHE A 125 -1.55 7.43 -8.63
CA PHE A 125 -0.96 8.76 -8.78
C PHE A 125 -0.63 9.34 -7.42
N LYS A 126 0.57 9.92 -7.29
CA LYS A 126 0.99 10.57 -6.05
C LYS A 126 0.21 11.87 -5.87
N VAL A 127 -0.26 12.16 -4.66
CA VAL A 127 -0.97 13.42 -4.34
C VAL A 127 -0.25 14.24 -3.29
N ASN A 128 0.65 13.62 -2.53
CA ASN A 128 1.42 14.34 -1.52
C ASN A 128 2.70 13.60 -1.16
N GLU A 129 3.71 14.34 -0.71
CA GLU A 129 4.96 13.79 -0.18
C GLU A 129 5.68 14.78 0.73
N MET A 130 6.53 14.23 1.59
CA MET A 130 7.50 14.95 2.39
C MET A 130 8.76 14.09 2.49
N GLY A 131 9.93 14.66 2.22
CA GLY A 131 11.20 13.95 2.26
C GLY A 131 12.07 14.41 3.42
N LEU A 132 13.04 15.27 3.07
CA LEU A 132 13.95 15.95 3.99
C LEU A 132 13.47 17.42 4.18
N PRO A 133 12.62 17.73 5.18
CA PRO A 133 12.23 19.10 5.50
C PRO A 133 13.39 20.08 5.70
N SER A 134 14.50 19.63 6.31
CA SER A 134 15.66 20.48 6.61
C SER A 134 16.97 19.72 6.45
N ASP A 135 18.02 20.43 6.03
CA ASP A 135 19.41 19.94 6.01
C ASP A 135 20.28 20.54 7.15
N ASN A 136 19.72 21.41 8.00
CA ASN A 136 20.48 22.09 9.06
C ASN A 136 19.82 22.01 10.45
N PRO A 137 19.96 20.89 11.18
CA PRO A 137 20.53 19.62 10.71
C PRO A 137 19.55 18.87 9.80
N ASP A 138 19.99 17.75 9.23
CA ASP A 138 19.12 16.79 8.55
C ASP A 138 17.93 16.46 9.46
N TYR A 139 16.72 16.71 8.96
CA TYR A 139 15.46 16.45 9.65
C TYR A 139 14.48 15.85 8.65
N TRP A 140 13.95 14.68 8.98
CA TRP A 140 13.14 13.86 8.09
C TRP A 140 11.64 13.95 8.38
N ALA A 141 10.83 13.65 7.36
CA ALA A 141 9.38 13.64 7.47
C ALA A 141 8.85 12.71 8.58
N THR A 142 9.55 11.60 8.86
CA THR A 142 9.17 10.64 9.91
C THR A 142 9.47 11.11 11.33
N GLU A 143 10.19 12.21 11.50
CA GLU A 143 10.61 12.71 12.82
C GLU A 143 9.58 13.60 13.52
N ASP A 144 8.41 13.83 12.92
CA ASP A 144 7.41 14.77 13.42
C ASP A 144 5.98 14.20 13.51
N ASN A 145 5.20 14.80 14.41
CA ASN A 145 3.73 14.82 14.42
C ASN A 145 2.96 13.56 14.89
N CYS A 146 3.49 12.73 15.80
CA CYS A 146 2.70 11.61 16.39
C CYS A 146 2.15 10.65 15.33
N GLY A 147 2.92 10.43 14.27
CA GLY A 147 2.54 9.55 13.17
C GLY A 147 1.44 10.12 12.29
N HIS A 148 0.99 11.36 12.55
CA HIS A 148 -0.01 12.03 11.75
C HIS A 148 0.64 12.68 10.53
N TYR A 149 0.09 12.41 9.36
CA TYR A 149 0.45 13.11 8.13
C TYR A 149 -0.80 13.57 7.40
N THR A 150 -0.96 14.87 7.24
CA THR A 150 -2.13 15.48 6.63
C THR A 150 -1.85 15.89 5.18
N PHE A 151 -2.76 15.54 4.28
CA PHE A 151 -2.79 16.03 2.91
C PHE A 151 -4.19 16.55 2.56
N THR A 152 -4.26 17.40 1.53
CA THR A 152 -5.52 17.89 0.98
C THR A 152 -5.95 17.01 -0.20
N VAL A 153 -7.21 16.60 -0.23
CA VAL A 153 -7.77 15.86 -1.38
C VAL A 153 -7.78 16.78 -2.62
N PRO A 154 -7.23 16.38 -3.78
CA PRO A 154 -7.24 17.21 -4.98
C PRO A 154 -8.64 17.69 -5.38
N GLU A 155 -8.75 18.94 -5.84
CA GLU A 155 -10.02 19.64 -6.09
C GLU A 155 -10.81 19.09 -7.30
N ASP A 156 -10.12 18.54 -8.30
CA ASP A 156 -10.68 18.29 -9.63
C ASP A 156 -10.73 16.82 -10.04
N ILE A 157 -10.38 15.90 -9.13
CA ILE A 157 -10.43 14.47 -9.41
C ILE A 157 -11.88 13.97 -9.52
N GLU A 158 -12.10 12.99 -10.39
CA GLU A 158 -13.42 12.39 -10.58
C GLU A 158 -13.97 11.75 -9.27
N PRO A 159 -15.29 11.83 -9.02
CA PRO A 159 -15.87 11.19 -7.84
C PRO A 159 -15.88 9.64 -7.96
N GLY A 160 -15.97 8.96 -6.83
CA GLY A 160 -16.19 7.52 -6.73
C GLY A 160 -15.25 6.83 -5.75
N ASN A 161 -15.15 5.50 -5.85
CA ASN A 161 -14.27 4.72 -4.98
C ASN A 161 -12.79 4.91 -5.32
N TYR A 162 -11.97 5.05 -4.29
CA TYR A 162 -10.52 5.13 -4.35
C TYR A 162 -9.86 4.30 -3.25
N LEU A 163 -8.60 3.92 -3.48
CA LEU A 163 -7.67 3.55 -2.42
C LEU A 163 -6.69 4.69 -2.17
N ILE A 164 -6.40 4.97 -0.90
CA ILE A 164 -5.28 5.83 -0.49
C ILE A 164 -4.15 4.91 -0.04
N ARG A 165 -2.97 4.97 -0.67
CA ARG A 165 -1.77 4.27 -0.20
C ARG A 165 -0.91 5.29 0.52
N SER A 166 -0.71 5.08 1.82
CA SER A 166 0.15 5.91 2.66
C SER A 166 1.38 5.13 3.04
N GLU A 167 2.55 5.72 2.83
CA GLU A 167 3.82 5.03 2.96
C GLU A 167 4.84 5.87 3.70
N VAL A 168 5.58 5.19 4.58
CA VAL A 168 6.89 5.62 5.07
C VAL A 168 7.95 4.69 4.50
N ILE A 169 9.10 5.24 4.12
CA ILE A 169 10.28 4.46 3.76
C ILE A 169 11.36 4.73 4.79
N ALA A 170 11.70 3.75 5.63
CA ALA A 170 12.80 3.90 6.58
C ALA A 170 14.14 3.58 5.90
N LEU A 171 15.09 4.50 6.03
CA LEU A 171 16.35 4.51 5.27
C LEU A 171 17.59 4.21 6.13
N HIS A 172 17.41 3.92 7.41
CA HIS A 172 18.49 3.73 8.39
C HIS A 172 19.48 2.60 8.06
N VAL A 173 19.12 1.65 7.18
CA VAL A 173 20.02 0.62 6.63
C VAL A 173 20.02 0.58 5.09
N ALA A 174 19.58 1.66 4.45
CA ALA A 174 19.41 1.76 3.00
C ALA A 174 20.72 1.98 2.20
N SER A 175 21.89 1.92 2.84
CA SER A 175 23.19 2.05 2.15
C SER A 175 23.54 0.85 1.26
N SER A 176 22.69 -0.18 1.27
CA SER A 176 22.81 -1.40 0.47
C SER A 176 21.49 -1.71 -0.21
N VAL A 177 21.55 -2.33 -1.39
CA VAL A 177 20.36 -2.78 -2.13
C VAL A 177 19.53 -3.72 -1.25
N GLY A 178 18.22 -3.48 -1.19
CA GLY A 178 17.29 -4.22 -0.31
C GLY A 178 17.31 -3.78 1.16
N GLY A 179 18.05 -2.72 1.49
CA GLY A 179 18.10 -2.16 2.85
C GLY A 179 16.95 -1.23 3.19
N ALA A 180 16.36 -0.52 2.22
CA ALA A 180 15.19 0.31 2.46
C ALA A 180 14.00 -0.53 2.95
N GLN A 181 13.27 0.01 3.94
CA GLN A 181 12.15 -0.67 4.58
C GLN A 181 10.87 0.13 4.35
N PHE A 182 9.89 -0.49 3.71
CA PHE A 182 8.67 0.16 3.26
C PHE A 182 7.51 -0.22 4.20
N TYR A 183 6.90 0.78 4.82
CA TYR A 183 5.76 0.66 5.72
C TYR A 183 4.58 1.36 5.08
N MET A 184 3.67 0.59 4.49
CA MET A 184 2.47 1.14 3.88
C MET A 184 1.19 0.51 4.41
N SER A 185 0.09 1.23 4.28
CA SER A 185 -1.26 0.67 4.39
C SER A 185 -2.18 1.35 3.39
N CYS A 186 -3.22 0.62 2.97
CA CYS A 186 -4.23 1.15 2.05
C CYS A 186 -5.50 1.50 2.80
N PHE A 187 -6.08 2.67 2.48
CA PHE A 187 -7.34 3.14 3.04
C PHE A 187 -8.41 3.16 1.96
N GLN A 188 -9.63 2.78 2.33
CA GLN A 188 -10.76 2.65 1.42
C GLN A 188 -11.64 3.89 1.54
N VAL A 189 -11.75 4.66 0.46
CA VAL A 189 -12.50 5.91 0.48
C VAL A 189 -13.44 6.05 -0.69
N ASN A 190 -14.49 6.85 -0.49
CA ASN A 190 -15.38 7.30 -1.53
C ASN A 190 -15.23 8.82 -1.65
N VAL A 191 -14.70 9.28 -2.79
CA VAL A 191 -14.52 10.69 -3.12
C VAL A 191 -15.83 11.24 -3.67
N GLY A 192 -16.36 12.29 -3.04
CA GLY A 192 -17.53 13.02 -3.53
C GLY A 192 -17.17 14.08 -4.59
N GLY A 193 -18.07 15.05 -4.77
CA GLY A 193 -17.85 16.20 -5.66
C GLY A 193 -18.20 15.95 -7.13
N SER A 194 -17.66 16.81 -8.00
CA SER A 194 -18.01 16.87 -9.43
C SER A 194 -16.80 17.03 -10.34
N GLY A 195 -15.60 16.72 -9.84
CA GLY A 195 -14.39 16.72 -10.66
C GLY A 195 -14.50 15.73 -11.81
N THR A 196 -13.61 15.85 -12.79
CA THR A 196 -13.63 15.02 -14.01
C THR A 196 -12.24 14.51 -14.38
N VAL A 197 -11.22 14.82 -13.58
CA VAL A 197 -9.84 14.46 -13.88
C VAL A 197 -9.53 13.10 -13.28
N LEU A 198 -8.95 12.22 -14.10
CA LEU A 198 -8.26 11.03 -13.63
C LEU A 198 -6.76 11.22 -13.95
N PRO A 199 -5.92 11.55 -12.96
CA PRO A 199 -4.50 11.74 -13.20
C PRO A 199 -3.84 10.47 -13.74
N SER A 200 -2.79 10.64 -14.55
CA SER A 200 -1.99 9.50 -15.01
C SER A 200 -1.25 8.88 -13.82
N GLY A 201 -1.31 7.55 -13.72
CA GLY A 201 -0.68 6.81 -12.63
C GLY A 201 0.52 5.97 -13.04
N VAL A 202 1.12 5.36 -12.02
CA VAL A 202 2.21 4.38 -12.06
C VAL A 202 1.74 3.08 -11.40
N SER A 203 2.53 2.02 -11.48
CA SER A 203 2.22 0.71 -10.87
C SER A 203 3.06 0.47 -9.62
N PHE A 204 2.49 -0.23 -8.64
CA PHE A 204 3.23 -0.84 -7.54
C PHE A 204 3.00 -2.35 -7.58
N PRO A 205 4.00 -3.18 -7.90
CA PRO A 205 5.38 -2.84 -8.25
C PRO A 205 5.55 -2.10 -9.59
N GLY A 206 6.70 -1.44 -9.76
CA GLY A 206 7.11 -0.79 -11.02
C GLY A 206 7.54 0.67 -10.89
N ALA A 207 6.91 1.44 -10.00
CA ALA A 207 7.22 2.86 -9.80
C ALA A 207 8.56 3.08 -9.07
N TYR A 208 9.03 2.07 -8.33
CA TYR A 208 10.27 2.09 -7.57
C TYR A 208 11.28 1.10 -8.15
N SER A 209 12.55 1.45 -8.07
CA SER A 209 13.69 0.58 -8.32
C SER A 209 14.56 0.45 -7.08
N ALA A 210 15.14 -0.73 -6.88
CA ALA A 210 16.07 -0.98 -5.78
C ALA A 210 17.35 -0.12 -5.83
N THR A 211 17.58 0.58 -6.95
CA THR A 211 18.71 1.49 -7.15
C THR A 211 18.29 2.95 -7.30
N ASP A 212 17.02 3.30 -7.04
CA ASP A 212 16.61 4.70 -7.04
C ASP A 212 17.41 5.45 -5.97
N PRO A 213 17.85 6.70 -6.23
CA PRO A 213 18.71 7.45 -5.30
C PRO A 213 18.02 7.78 -3.97
N GLY A 214 16.68 7.71 -3.91
CA GLY A 214 15.93 7.82 -2.66
C GLY A 214 15.73 6.50 -1.91
N ILE A 215 16.07 5.36 -2.53
CA ILE A 215 15.91 4.00 -1.99
C ILE A 215 17.28 3.38 -1.64
N LEU A 216 18.30 3.56 -2.48
CA LEU A 216 19.69 3.18 -2.21
C LEU A 216 20.49 4.42 -1.81
N ILE A 217 20.58 4.68 -0.52
CA ILE A 217 21.13 5.92 0.03
C ILE A 217 21.80 5.70 1.38
N ASN A 218 22.91 6.39 1.62
CA ASN A 218 23.49 6.52 2.95
C ASN A 218 23.00 7.84 3.58
N ILE A 219 22.17 7.75 4.62
CA ILE A 219 21.62 8.91 5.34
C ILE A 219 22.49 9.38 6.51
N TYR A 220 23.61 8.70 6.79
CA TYR A 220 24.55 9.08 7.88
C TYR A 220 25.67 10.01 7.40
N GLN A 221 25.44 10.67 6.27
CA GLN A 221 26.25 11.75 5.74
C GLN A 221 25.35 12.97 5.59
N GLN A 222 25.91 14.17 5.61
CA GLN A 222 25.16 15.39 5.35
C GLN A 222 24.47 15.31 3.98
N LEU A 223 23.15 15.52 3.95
CA LEU A 223 22.38 15.59 2.72
C LEU A 223 21.95 17.04 2.46
N ASP A 224 22.29 17.60 1.30
CA ASP A 224 21.76 18.91 0.89
C ASP A 224 20.36 18.77 0.26
N THR A 225 20.05 17.58 -0.27
CA THR A 225 18.78 17.27 -0.92
C THR A 225 18.47 15.78 -0.78
N TYR A 226 17.19 15.43 -0.92
CA TYR A 226 16.73 14.06 -0.98
C TYR A 226 15.80 13.87 -2.18
N ALA A 227 16.07 12.87 -3.01
CA ALA A 227 15.24 12.53 -4.17
C ALA A 227 14.14 11.55 -3.75
N ILE A 228 12.95 12.08 -3.45
CA ILE A 228 11.80 11.26 -3.04
C ILE A 228 11.44 10.28 -4.17
N PRO A 229 11.34 8.96 -3.91
CA PRO A 229 11.04 7.95 -4.93
C PRO A 229 9.66 8.12 -5.59
N GLY A 230 9.53 7.67 -6.85
CA GLY A 230 8.26 7.68 -7.59
C GLY A 230 7.99 8.98 -8.38
N PRO A 231 6.77 9.14 -8.92
CA PRO A 231 6.41 10.31 -9.73
C PRO A 231 6.29 11.57 -8.86
N SER A 232 6.31 12.74 -9.50
CA SER A 232 5.96 13.99 -8.84
C SER A 232 4.48 14.00 -8.41
N PRO A 233 4.14 14.64 -7.27
CA PRO A 233 2.75 14.77 -6.83
C PRO A 233 1.86 15.51 -7.85
N TYR A 234 0.64 15.02 -8.02
CA TYR A 234 -0.43 15.71 -8.74
C TYR A 234 -0.98 16.87 -7.92
N ALA A 235 -1.11 18.05 -8.55
CA ALA A 235 -1.66 19.26 -7.95
C ALA A 235 -1.01 19.70 -6.61
N PHE A 236 0.18 19.21 -6.32
CA PHE A 236 0.95 19.54 -5.13
C PHE A 236 2.41 19.79 -5.50
N SER A 237 3.02 20.79 -4.87
CA SER A 237 4.44 21.08 -5.01
C SER A 237 5.14 20.70 -3.72
N SER A 238 6.08 19.78 -3.81
CA SER A 238 6.87 19.33 -2.66
C SER A 238 7.59 20.53 -2.03
N PRO A 239 7.58 20.66 -0.69
CA PRO A 239 8.27 21.76 -0.02
C PRO A 239 9.78 21.72 -0.32
N SER A 240 10.38 22.90 -0.45
CA SER A 240 11.84 23.02 -0.55
C SER A 240 12.50 22.68 0.79
N VAL A 241 13.66 22.01 0.75
CA VAL A 241 14.51 21.78 1.92
C VAL A 241 14.91 23.11 2.55
N ALA A 242 14.65 23.26 3.85
CA ALA A 242 15.06 24.43 4.61
C ALA A 242 16.54 24.30 5.01
N SER A 243 17.32 25.35 4.74
CA SER A 243 18.74 25.42 5.11
C SER A 243 19.05 26.28 6.34
N THR A 244 18.01 26.90 6.89
CA THR A 244 18.08 27.61 8.16
C THR A 244 18.03 26.63 9.33
N ALA A 245 18.65 26.99 10.46
CA ALA A 245 18.62 26.18 11.67
C ALA A 245 17.20 25.72 12.01
N TRP A 246 17.00 24.40 11.97
CA TRP A 246 15.71 23.76 12.19
C TRP A 246 15.56 23.32 13.65
N PRO A 247 14.35 23.46 14.24
CA PRO A 247 14.13 22.97 15.59
C PRO A 247 14.31 21.45 15.65
N THR A 248 15.23 20.98 16.49
CA THR A 248 15.51 19.55 16.69
C THR A 248 14.62 18.91 17.76
N THR A 249 13.72 19.69 18.38
CA THR A 249 12.76 19.20 19.36
C THR A 249 11.39 19.21 18.73
N ALA A 250 10.80 18.03 18.52
CA ALA A 250 9.42 17.90 18.08
C ALA A 250 8.51 18.62 19.09
N THR A 251 7.90 19.72 18.65
CA THR A 251 6.83 20.38 19.42
C THR A 251 5.52 19.69 19.07
N TRP A 252 5.21 18.63 19.81
CA TRP A 252 3.92 17.94 19.72
C TRP A 252 2.80 18.95 19.92
N ASN A 253 2.09 19.32 18.85
CA ASN A 253 0.87 20.10 19.02
C ASN A 253 -0.26 19.16 19.41
N THR A 254 -0.27 18.76 20.68
CA THR A 254 -1.36 17.98 21.27
C THR A 254 -2.70 18.70 21.21
N ALA A 255 -2.75 20.00 20.88
CA ALA A 255 -4.02 20.71 20.67
C ALA A 255 -4.72 20.35 19.34
N LEU A 256 -4.00 19.73 18.39
CA LEU A 256 -4.60 19.10 17.21
C LEU A 256 -5.02 17.66 17.47
N GLN A 257 -4.79 17.13 18.69
CA GLN A 257 -5.26 15.81 19.06
C GLN A 257 -6.79 15.85 19.24
N PRO A 258 -7.52 15.06 18.47
CA PRO A 258 -8.97 14.97 18.50
C PRO A 258 -9.47 14.32 19.79
N SER A 259 -10.51 14.91 20.38
CA SER A 259 -10.96 14.57 21.74
C SER A 259 -11.95 13.40 21.85
N THR A 260 -12.40 12.82 20.72
CA THR A 260 -13.47 11.81 20.71
C THR A 260 -13.34 10.78 19.59
N VAL A 261 -13.43 9.50 19.97
CA VAL A 261 -13.69 8.35 19.09
C VAL A 261 -15.15 8.42 18.59
N PRO A 262 -15.46 8.14 17.31
CA PRO A 262 -16.83 8.21 16.81
C PRO A 262 -17.64 7.09 17.42
N THR A 263 -18.83 7.41 17.93
CA THR A 263 -19.74 6.43 18.54
C THR A 263 -20.51 5.60 17.49
N ALA A 264 -20.35 5.93 16.20
CA ALA A 264 -20.89 5.18 15.07
C ALA A 264 -20.00 5.37 13.83
N LEU A 265 -19.78 4.28 13.10
CA LEU A 265 -19.24 4.29 11.74
C LEU A 265 -20.12 5.21 10.87
N PRO A 266 -19.55 6.07 10.00
CA PRO A 266 -20.35 6.77 9.01
C PRO A 266 -21.02 5.72 8.13
N THR A 267 -22.36 5.71 8.12
CA THR A 267 -23.12 4.93 7.16
C THR A 267 -22.71 5.42 5.77
N GLY A 268 -22.05 4.56 5.00
CA GLY A 268 -21.74 4.85 3.61
C GLY A 268 -22.99 5.36 2.92
N SER A 269 -22.97 6.60 2.45
CA SER A 269 -24.07 7.17 1.68
C SER A 269 -24.07 6.47 0.33
N GLY A 270 -24.69 5.29 0.27
CA GLY A 270 -25.11 4.64 -0.95
C GLY A 270 -26.26 5.42 -1.60
N ALA A 271 -26.04 6.70 -1.90
CA ALA A 271 -26.85 7.42 -2.85
C ALA A 271 -26.32 7.04 -4.23
N ALA A 272 -26.92 6.00 -4.81
CA ALA A 272 -26.77 5.70 -6.24
C ALA A 272 -27.01 6.99 -7.05
N PRO A 273 -26.20 7.30 -8.08
CA PRO A 273 -26.46 8.43 -8.95
C PRO A 273 -27.88 8.33 -9.54
N PRO A 274 -28.60 9.44 -9.73
CA PRO A 274 -29.89 9.41 -10.41
C PRO A 274 -29.71 8.81 -11.81
N ALA A 275 -30.45 7.74 -12.10
CA ALA A 275 -30.48 7.13 -13.43
C ALA A 275 -30.89 8.18 -14.47
N GLN A 276 -30.00 8.49 -15.41
CA GLN A 276 -30.31 9.32 -16.56
C GLN A 276 -31.30 8.57 -17.49
N PRO A 277 -32.34 9.23 -18.03
CA PRO A 277 -33.31 8.56 -18.89
C PRO A 277 -32.72 8.34 -20.29
N THR A 278 -32.37 7.11 -20.62
CA THR A 278 -32.04 6.69 -21.99
C THR A 278 -33.30 6.16 -22.69
N THR A 279 -33.76 6.88 -23.70
CA THR A 279 -34.83 6.47 -24.61
C THR A 279 -34.37 5.32 -25.50
N ALA A 280 -35.05 4.18 -25.39
CA ALA A 280 -34.92 3.05 -26.32
C ALA A 280 -35.75 3.25 -27.60
N PRO A 281 -35.32 2.68 -28.73
CA PRO A 281 -36.26 2.10 -29.67
C PRO A 281 -36.04 0.59 -29.91
N ALA A 282 -37.15 -0.04 -30.28
CA ALA A 282 -37.40 -1.47 -30.42
C ALA A 282 -36.61 -2.18 -31.55
N GLY A 283 -36.42 -3.49 -31.37
CA GLY A 283 -35.83 -4.41 -32.36
C GLY A 283 -36.75 -4.71 -33.57
N PRO A 284 -36.33 -5.63 -34.45
CA PRO A 284 -36.91 -6.98 -34.37
C PRO A 284 -35.97 -8.18 -34.69
N THR A 285 -36.22 -9.27 -33.95
CA THR A 285 -36.41 -10.70 -34.31
C THR A 285 -35.55 -11.44 -35.39
N THR A 286 -34.76 -12.41 -34.89
CA THR A 286 -34.43 -13.79 -35.36
C THR A 286 -34.32 -14.16 -36.86
N THR A 287 -33.26 -14.89 -37.24
CA THR A 287 -33.28 -16.36 -37.52
C THR A 287 -31.94 -16.96 -38.00
N ALA A 288 -31.76 -18.25 -37.67
CA ALA A 288 -31.05 -19.32 -38.38
C ALA A 288 -29.53 -19.57 -38.18
N LYS A 289 -29.21 -20.88 -38.22
CA LYS A 289 -28.04 -21.62 -37.72
C LYS A 289 -27.35 -22.39 -38.87
N ALA A 290 -26.05 -22.63 -38.69
CA ALA A 290 -25.16 -23.67 -39.28
C ALA A 290 -24.48 -23.38 -40.65
N PRO A 291 -23.35 -24.06 -41.00
CA PRO A 291 -22.64 -25.11 -40.27
C PRO A 291 -21.11 -24.93 -40.09
N THR A 292 -20.57 -25.87 -39.33
CA THR A 292 -19.20 -26.15 -38.90
C THR A 292 -18.25 -26.56 -40.04
N THR A 293 -16.96 -26.22 -39.92
CA THR A 293 -15.86 -26.92 -40.61
C THR A 293 -14.77 -27.28 -39.61
N THR A 294 -14.55 -28.60 -39.49
CA THR A 294 -13.56 -29.29 -38.67
C THR A 294 -12.17 -29.16 -39.27
N ALA A 295 -11.17 -28.79 -38.47
CA ALA A 295 -9.76 -28.94 -38.81
C ALA A 295 -9.14 -30.05 -37.96
N ALA A 296 -8.35 -30.91 -38.61
CA ALA A 296 -7.79 -32.16 -38.07
C ALA A 296 -6.63 -31.93 -37.08
N PRO A 297 -6.38 -32.87 -36.14
CA PRO A 297 -5.30 -32.77 -35.16
C PRO A 297 -3.95 -33.21 -35.73
N PRO A 298 -2.82 -32.58 -35.34
CA PRO A 298 -1.51 -33.11 -35.66
C PRO A 298 -1.12 -34.21 -34.67
N THR A 299 -0.55 -35.29 -35.21
CA THR A 299 0.18 -36.35 -34.50
C THR A 299 1.48 -35.79 -33.91
N PRO A 300 1.88 -36.20 -32.69
CA PRO A 300 3.29 -36.22 -32.35
C PRO A 300 3.81 -37.64 -32.13
N THR A 301 4.79 -37.93 -32.95
CA THR A 301 5.95 -38.82 -32.82
C THR A 301 6.38 -39.12 -31.38
N SER A 302 6.62 -40.40 -31.11
CA SER A 302 7.22 -40.92 -29.88
C SER A 302 8.57 -40.25 -29.60
N SER A 303 8.65 -39.51 -28.51
CA SER A 303 9.87 -38.98 -27.92
C SER A 303 9.89 -39.28 -26.42
N ALA A 304 11.09 -39.41 -25.88
CA ALA A 304 11.44 -40.01 -24.59
C ALA A 304 10.59 -39.53 -23.39
N SER A 305 10.51 -40.36 -22.34
CA SER A 305 9.80 -40.07 -21.09
C SER A 305 10.17 -38.69 -20.55
N GLY A 306 9.25 -37.74 -20.64
CA GLY A 306 9.41 -36.41 -20.07
C GLY A 306 9.58 -36.49 -18.55
N ALA A 307 10.24 -35.49 -17.97
CA ALA A 307 10.34 -35.35 -16.52
C ALA A 307 8.93 -35.37 -15.89
N THR A 308 8.76 -36.12 -14.81
CA THR A 308 7.52 -36.16 -14.02
C THR A 308 7.60 -35.15 -12.88
N GLN A 309 6.45 -34.60 -12.48
CA GLN A 309 6.35 -33.66 -11.36
C GLN A 309 6.16 -34.39 -10.03
N THR A 310 6.83 -33.94 -8.97
CA THR A 310 6.67 -34.50 -7.62
C THR A 310 5.32 -34.15 -7.01
N GLN A 311 4.91 -34.87 -5.96
CA GLN A 311 3.73 -34.51 -5.16
C GLN A 311 3.77 -33.02 -4.78
N TYR A 312 2.62 -32.34 -4.88
CA TYR A 312 2.43 -30.90 -4.65
C TYR A 312 3.10 -29.95 -5.65
N GLY A 313 3.82 -30.45 -6.65
CA GLY A 313 4.34 -29.62 -7.73
C GLY A 313 3.24 -29.20 -8.73
N GLN A 314 3.44 -28.05 -9.37
CA GLN A 314 2.53 -27.57 -10.42
C GLN A 314 2.64 -28.49 -11.64
N CYS A 315 1.50 -28.94 -12.15
CA CYS A 315 1.40 -29.84 -13.30
C CYS A 315 0.52 -29.27 -14.43
N GLY A 316 0.03 -28.05 -14.28
CA GLY A 316 -0.77 -27.36 -15.28
C GLY A 316 -1.16 -25.96 -14.86
N GLY A 317 -1.77 -25.22 -15.78
CA GLY A 317 -2.12 -23.83 -15.59
C GLY A 317 -1.82 -22.99 -16.84
N THR A 318 -2.55 -21.90 -17.04
CA THR A 318 -2.27 -20.94 -18.11
C THR A 318 -0.83 -20.44 -18.00
N GLY A 319 -0.04 -20.64 -19.06
CA GLY A 319 1.36 -20.22 -19.13
C GLY A 319 2.38 -21.19 -18.49
N PHE A 320 1.94 -22.30 -17.90
CA PHE A 320 2.85 -23.29 -17.32
C PHE A 320 3.59 -24.10 -18.41
N THR A 321 4.93 -24.09 -18.38
CA THR A 321 5.79 -24.81 -19.34
C THR A 321 6.56 -25.99 -18.71
N GLY A 322 6.27 -26.33 -17.45
CA GLY A 322 6.93 -27.42 -16.74
C GLY A 322 6.30 -28.80 -16.96
N PRO A 323 6.75 -29.82 -16.20
CA PRO A 323 6.21 -31.18 -16.26
C PRO A 323 4.70 -31.26 -16.04
N THR A 324 3.95 -31.76 -17.03
CA THR A 324 2.48 -31.89 -16.95
C THR A 324 2.00 -33.27 -16.47
N VAL A 325 2.93 -34.20 -16.25
CA VAL A 325 2.66 -35.56 -15.78
C VAL A 325 3.20 -35.71 -14.37
N CYS A 326 2.36 -36.14 -13.44
CA CYS A 326 2.77 -36.37 -12.06
C CYS A 326 3.54 -37.70 -11.91
N GLU A 327 4.38 -37.79 -10.87
CA GLU A 327 5.02 -39.02 -10.44
C GLU A 327 3.96 -40.12 -10.15
N SER A 328 4.36 -41.39 -10.30
CA SER A 328 3.46 -42.53 -10.11
C SER A 328 2.78 -42.48 -8.73
N GLY A 329 1.46 -42.55 -8.72
CA GLY A 329 0.63 -42.46 -7.51
C GLY A 329 -0.10 -41.12 -7.34
N PHE A 330 0.27 -40.09 -8.12
CA PHE A 330 -0.36 -38.77 -8.07
C PHE A 330 -1.05 -38.42 -9.39
N SER A 331 -2.09 -37.60 -9.29
CA SER A 331 -2.85 -37.07 -10.44
C SER A 331 -2.74 -35.56 -10.49
N CYS A 332 -2.76 -35.00 -11.70
CA CYS A 332 -2.78 -33.55 -11.86
C CYS A 332 -4.19 -33.01 -11.56
N VAL A 333 -4.38 -32.44 -10.37
CA VAL A 333 -5.68 -31.98 -9.87
C VAL A 333 -5.83 -30.48 -10.11
N ALA A 334 -7.00 -30.10 -10.59
CA ALA A 334 -7.44 -28.71 -10.69
C ALA A 334 -7.55 -28.08 -9.30
N VAL A 335 -6.70 -27.09 -9.02
CA VAL A 335 -6.76 -26.33 -7.75
C VAL A 335 -7.37 -24.95 -7.99
N SER A 336 -6.96 -24.27 -9.07
CA SER A 336 -7.58 -23.00 -9.50
C SER A 336 -7.57 -22.89 -11.04
N PRO A 337 -8.42 -23.65 -11.75
CA PRO A 337 -8.54 -23.54 -13.20
C PRO A 337 -8.99 -22.14 -13.65
N PRO A 338 -8.47 -21.61 -14.78
CA PRO A 338 -7.52 -22.26 -15.70
C PRO A 338 -6.04 -22.08 -15.30
N TYR A 339 -5.74 -21.39 -14.19
CA TYR A 339 -4.41 -20.86 -13.90
C TYR A 339 -3.47 -21.80 -13.16
N TYR A 340 -3.98 -22.76 -12.36
CA TYR A 340 -3.14 -23.62 -11.52
C TYR A 340 -3.72 -25.03 -11.31
N TYR A 341 -2.87 -26.04 -11.56
CA TYR A 341 -3.12 -27.45 -11.33
C TYR A 341 -1.92 -28.05 -10.60
N GLN A 342 -2.16 -28.98 -9.67
CA GLN A 342 -1.14 -29.51 -8.77
C GLN A 342 -1.20 -31.04 -8.70
N CYS A 343 -0.05 -31.71 -8.58
CA CYS A 343 0.00 -33.15 -8.31
C CYS A 343 -0.49 -33.49 -6.90
N GLN A 344 -1.55 -34.29 -6.79
CA GLN A 344 -2.12 -34.76 -5.52
C GLN A 344 -2.46 -36.24 -5.56
#